data_AF-A0A495XZI6-F1
#
_entry.id   AF-A0A495XZI6-F1
#
_cell.length_a   1.000
_cell.length_b   1.000
_cell.length_c   1.000
_cell.angle_alpha   90.00
_cell.angle_beta   90.00
_cell.angle_gamma   90.00
#
_symmetry.space_group_name_H-M   'P 1'
#
loop_
_entity.id
_entity.type
_entity.pdbx_description
1 polymer ?
#
loop_
_entity_poly.entity_id
_entity_poly.type
_entity_poly.pdbx_seq_one_letter_code
_entity_poly.pdbx_strand_id
1 'polypeptide(L)'
;MLQPLTVGLLVACAALALASAHHLVRRLLIDNLLIIIALVVELGLLVQLVLGLGRSGAIADGGERATFIAYLFTVLVVPPAAVFIAIKERGRWAMGIMVSGALVVMILVGRLQQVWSLNV
;
A
#
# COMPACT_ATOMS: atom_id res chain seq x y z
N MET A 1 -1.13 -10.20 12.24
CA MET A 1 0.11 -9.39 12.23
C MET A 1 0.00 -8.34 13.33
N LEU A 2 0.96 -7.41 13.42
CA LEU A 2 0.86 -6.22 14.26
C LEU A 2 -0.41 -5.43 13.88
N GLN A 3 -1.56 -5.81 14.44
CA GLN A 3 -2.86 -5.20 14.22
C GLN A 3 -2.81 -3.66 14.21
N PRO A 4 -2.11 -2.98 15.14
CA PRO A 4 -2.02 -1.52 15.08
C PRO A 4 -1.33 -0.99 13.81
N LEU A 5 -0.29 -1.67 13.31
CA LEU A 5 0.43 -1.28 12.09
C LEU A 5 -0.46 -1.45 10.85
N THR A 6 -1.14 -2.59 10.74
CA THR A 6 -2.03 -2.88 9.61
C THR A 6 -3.19 -1.88 9.57
N VAL A 7 -3.81 -1.58 10.71
CA VAL A 7 -4.86 -0.57 10.80
C VAL A 7 -4.32 0.81 10.42
N GLY A 8 -3.13 1.19 10.92
CA GLY A 8 -2.48 2.45 10.55
C GLY A 8 -2.22 2.56 9.04
N LEU A 9 -1.76 1.48 8.41
CA LEU A 9 -1.53 1.42 6.97
C LEU A 9 -2.82 1.52 6.16
N LEU A 10 -3.90 0.85 6.58
CA LEU A 10 -5.20 0.97 5.94
C LEU A 10 -5.73 2.40 6.00
N VAL A 11 -5.60 3.06 7.16
CA VAL A 11 -5.99 4.47 7.34
C VAL A 11 -5.13 5.39 6.47
N ALA A 12 -3.81 5.18 6.43
CA ALA A 12 -2.90 5.97 5.59
C ALA A 12 -3.20 5.80 4.08
N CYS A 13 -3.49 4.57 3.64
CA CYS A 13 -3.90 4.30 2.26
C CYS A 13 -5.26 4.92 1.94
N ALA A 14 -6.20 4.91 2.89
CA ALA A 14 -7.49 5.56 2.72
C ALA A 14 -7.33 7.08 2.61
N ALA A 15 -6.47 7.68 3.44
CA ALA A 15 -6.14 9.10 3.34
C ALA A 15 -5.51 9.45 1.99
N LEU A 16 -4.56 8.63 1.51
CA LEU A 16 -3.94 8.81 0.18
C LEU A 16 -4.98 8.70 -0.95
N ALA A 17 -5.87 7.70 -0.87
CA ALA A 17 -6.93 7.51 -1.86
C ALA A 17 -7.91 8.68 -1.88
N LEU A 18 -8.36 9.16 -0.71
CA LEU A 18 -9.29 10.29 -0.59
C LEU A 18 -8.64 11.60 -1.04
N ALA A 19 -7.40 11.86 -0.66
CA ALA A 19 -6.66 13.04 -1.10
C ALA A 19 -6.46 13.03 -2.63
N SER A 20 -6.05 11.88 -3.18
CA SER A 20 -5.90 11.71 -4.63
C SER A 20 -7.22 11.86 -5.38
N ALA A 21 -8.32 11.32 -4.84
CA ALA A 21 -9.65 11.46 -5.40
C ALA A 21 -10.14 12.91 -5.36
N HIS A 22 -9.82 13.65 -4.28
CA HIS A 22 -10.12 15.07 -4.18
C HIS A 22 -9.41 15.87 -5.29
N HIS A 23 -8.12 15.61 -5.50
CA HIS A 23 -7.34 16.24 -6.57
C HIS A 23 -7.87 15.86 -7.95
N LEU A 24 -8.29 14.60 -8.14
CA LEU A 24 -8.91 14.13 -9.37
C LEU A 24 -10.20 14.91 -9.69
N VAL A 25 -11.08 15.12 -8.71
CA VAL A 25 -12.33 15.87 -8.87
C VAL A 25 -12.06 17.35 -9.09
N ARG A 26 -11.11 17.94 -8.35
CA ARG A 26 -10.73 19.35 -8.44
C ARG A 26 -9.84 19.68 -9.64
N ARG A 27 -9.44 18.67 -10.42
CA ARG A 27 -8.47 18.79 -11.54
C ARG A 27 -7.13 19.40 -11.12
N LEU A 28 -6.72 19.13 -9.89
CA LEU A 28 -5.41 19.53 -9.37
C LEU A 28 -4.36 18.52 -9.81
N LEU A 29 -3.13 19.01 -10.00
CA LEU A 29 -1.98 18.16 -10.29
C LEU A 29 -1.45 17.52 -9.01
N ILE A 30 -0.50 16.61 -9.17
CA ILE A 30 0.26 16.06 -8.04
C ILE A 30 0.98 17.20 -7.31
N ASP A 31 0.88 17.21 -5.99
CA ASP A 31 1.51 18.19 -5.11
C ASP A 31 2.50 17.50 -4.16
N ASN A 32 3.30 18.31 -3.46
CA ASN A 32 4.26 17.80 -2.50
C ASN A 32 3.58 17.02 -1.35
N LEU A 33 2.35 17.39 -1.00
CA LEU A 33 1.61 16.71 0.07
C LEU A 33 1.30 15.26 -0.29
N LEU A 34 0.79 14.99 -1.50
CA LEU A 34 0.51 13.63 -1.95
C LEU A 34 1.77 12.77 -2.04
N ILE A 35 2.89 13.35 -2.47
CA ILE A 35 4.19 12.68 -2.47
C ILE A 35 4.61 12.32 -1.04
N ILE A 36 4.44 13.24 -0.08
CA ILE A 36 4.76 12.98 1.33
C ILE A 36 3.85 11.88 1.90
N ILE A 37 2.54 11.92 1.62
CA ILE A 37 1.61 10.88 2.09
C ILE A 37 1.98 9.52 1.49
N ALA A 38 2.29 9.46 0.19
CA ALA A 38 2.72 8.23 -0.46
C ALA A 38 4.05 7.71 0.12
N LEU A 39 4.99 8.60 0.44
CA LEU A 39 6.24 8.24 1.10
C LEU A 39 6.00 7.67 2.51
N VAL A 40 5.08 8.25 3.29
CA VAL A 40 4.72 7.73 4.61
C VAL A 40 4.10 6.33 4.51
N VAL A 41 3.23 6.11 3.52
CA VAL A 41 2.67 4.79 3.23
C VAL A 41 3.79 3.80 2.89
N GLU A 42 4.69 4.18 1.98
CA GLU A 42 5.83 3.34 1.56
C GLU A 42 6.73 2.94 2.74
N LEU A 43 7.06 3.89 3.62
CA LEU A 43 7.84 3.61 4.83
C LEU A 43 7.11 2.65 5.77
N GLY A 44 5.79 2.81 5.94
CA GLY A 44 4.99 1.88 6.72
C GLY A 44 4.98 0.47 6.11
N LEU A 45 4.93 0.37 4.78
CA LEU A 45 5.00 -0.90 4.05
C LEU A 45 6.37 -1.57 4.19
N LEU A 46 7.46 -0.81 4.18
CA LEU A 46 8.81 -1.32 4.47
C LEU A 46 8.90 -1.88 5.90
N VAL A 47 8.35 -1.18 6.88
CA VAL A 47 8.28 -1.67 8.26
C VAL A 47 7.45 -2.97 8.31
N GLN A 48 6.32 -3.02 7.60
CA GLN A 48 5.52 -4.24 7.49
C GLN A 48 6.27 -5.38 6.80
N LEU A 49 7.10 -5.12 5.78
CA LEU A 49 7.93 -6.11 5.10
C LEU A 49 8.93 -6.74 6.07
N VAL A 50 9.70 -5.93 6.80
CA VAL A 50 10.71 -6.42 7.74
C VAL A 50 10.06 -7.25 8.85
N LEU A 51 8.97 -6.74 9.43
CA LEU A 51 8.26 -7.41 10.53
C LEU A 51 7.47 -8.64 10.05
N GLY A 52 7.01 -8.60 8.80
CA GLY A 52 6.33 -9.69 8.11
C GLY A 52 7.26 -10.85 7.81
N LEU A 53 8.41 -10.57 7.19
CA LEU A 53 9.45 -11.55 6.91
C LEU A 53 9.99 -12.18 8.20
N GLY A 54 10.31 -11.37 9.21
CA GLY A 54 10.82 -11.85 10.49
C GLY A 54 9.86 -12.79 11.23
N ARG A 55 8.55 -12.66 11.00
CA ARG A 55 7.52 -13.53 11.61
C ARG A 55 6.94 -14.57 10.66
N SER A 56 7.37 -14.60 9.39
CA SER A 56 6.84 -15.52 8.38
C SER A 56 7.04 -17.00 8.73
N GLY A 57 8.03 -17.32 9.58
CA GLY A 57 8.26 -18.67 10.10
C GLY A 57 7.14 -19.21 11.01
N ALA A 58 6.22 -18.36 11.48
CA ALA A 58 5.04 -18.80 12.23
C ALA A 58 4.00 -19.52 11.34
N ILE A 59 4.04 -19.30 10.02
CA ILE A 59 3.16 -19.97 9.07
C ILE A 59 3.77 -21.35 8.76
N ALA A 60 3.10 -22.40 9.23
CA ALA A 60 3.55 -23.79 9.07
C ALA A 60 3.42 -24.30 7.62
N ASP A 61 2.40 -23.85 6.89
CA ASP A 61 2.22 -24.20 5.48
C ASP A 61 3.19 -23.38 4.59
N GLY A 62 4.08 -24.10 3.90
CA GLY A 62 5.06 -23.51 2.99
C GLY A 62 4.43 -22.78 1.81
N GLY A 63 3.29 -23.25 1.29
CA GLY A 63 2.57 -22.63 0.19
C GLY A 63 1.97 -21.29 0.62
N GLU A 64 1.28 -21.27 1.76
CA GLU A 64 0.69 -20.04 2.29
C GLU A 64 1.78 -19.03 2.68
N ARG A 65 2.89 -19.48 3.27
CA ARG A 65 4.05 -18.64 3.57
C ARG A 65 4.64 -18.00 2.31
N ALA A 66 4.78 -18.75 1.23
CA ALA A 66 5.27 -18.21 -0.04
C ALA A 66 4.33 -17.13 -0.60
N THR A 67 3.01 -17.36 -0.55
CA THR A 67 2.05 -16.33 -1.00
C THR A 67 2.08 -15.08 -0.12
N PHE A 68 2.22 -15.23 1.20
CA PHE A 68 2.35 -14.12 2.13
C PHE A 68 3.58 -13.25 1.81
N ILE A 69 4.73 -13.88 1.58
CA ILE A 69 5.97 -13.20 1.21
C ILE A 69 5.81 -12.50 -0.16
N ALA A 70 5.22 -13.17 -1.14
CA ALA A 70 4.97 -12.57 -2.46
C ALA A 70 4.09 -11.30 -2.35
N TYR A 71 3.05 -11.33 -1.53
CA TYR A 71 2.22 -10.16 -1.28
C TYR A 71 2.98 -9.03 -0.58
N LEU A 72 3.86 -9.31 0.38
CA LEU A 72 4.68 -8.28 1.03
C LEU A 72 5.51 -7.48 0.02
N PHE A 73 6.14 -8.17 -0.94
CA PHE A 73 6.91 -7.49 -1.99
C PHE A 73 6.02 -6.79 -3.01
N THR A 74 4.88 -7.38 -3.37
CA THR A 74 3.96 -6.80 -4.36
C THR A 74 3.45 -5.44 -3.89
N VAL A 75 3.08 -5.35 -2.62
CA VAL A 75 2.54 -4.11 -2.03
C VAL A 75 3.56 -2.97 -2.05
N LEU A 76 4.86 -3.25 -1.97
CA LEU A 76 5.91 -2.25 -2.00
C LEU A 76 6.12 -1.62 -3.38
N VAL A 77 5.80 -2.34 -4.46
CA VAL A 77 6.03 -1.84 -5.82
C VAL A 77 4.94 -0.86 -6.26
N VAL A 78 3.72 -1.01 -5.73
CA VAL A 78 2.54 -0.27 -6.20
C VAL A 78 2.62 1.25 -5.92
N PRO A 79 2.92 1.73 -4.69
CA PRO A 79 3.01 3.16 -4.43
C PRO A 79 4.09 3.88 -5.25
N PRO A 80 5.35 3.37 -5.35
CA PRO A 80 6.38 4.01 -6.16
C PRO A 80 6.02 4.07 -7.64
N ALA A 81 5.41 3.00 -8.17
CA ALA A 81 4.95 2.97 -9.56
C ALA A 81 3.86 4.01 -9.81
N ALA A 82 2.88 4.12 -8.91
CA ALA A 82 1.84 5.13 -9.01
C ALA A 82 2.44 6.54 -8.97
N VAL A 83 3.28 6.84 -7.97
CA VAL A 83 3.97 8.14 -7.80
C VAL A 83 4.79 8.49 -9.04
N PHE A 84 5.56 7.54 -9.57
CA PHE A 84 6.37 7.74 -10.77
C PHE A 84 5.50 8.13 -11.98
N ILE A 85 4.40 7.42 -12.21
CA ILE A 85 3.47 7.74 -13.29
C ILE A 85 2.88 9.13 -13.09
N ALA A 86 2.48 9.49 -11.86
CA ALA A 86 1.88 10.80 -11.60
C ALA A 86 2.85 11.98 -11.71
N ILE A 87 4.14 11.76 -11.45
CA ILE A 87 5.19 12.77 -11.69
C ILE A 87 5.42 12.94 -13.20
N LYS A 88 5.48 11.82 -13.94
CA LYS A 88 5.75 11.82 -15.39
C LYS A 88 4.59 12.39 -16.20
N GLU A 89 3.37 12.00 -15.86
CA GLU A 89 2.15 12.43 -16.54
C GLU A 89 1.37 13.38 -15.64
N ARG A 90 1.53 14.68 -15.83
CA ARG A 90 0.79 15.70 -15.07
C ARG A 90 -0.63 15.91 -15.60
N GLY A 91 -1.43 14.85 -15.63
CA GLY A 91 -2.81 14.86 -16.14
C GLY A 91 -3.83 14.34 -15.15
N ARG A 92 -5.13 14.49 -15.48
CA ARG A 92 -6.22 13.92 -14.66
C ARG A 92 -6.10 12.41 -14.50
N TRP A 93 -5.59 11.72 -15.51
CA TRP A 93 -5.49 10.27 -15.54
C TRP A 93 -4.45 9.73 -14.55
N ALA A 94 -3.37 10.48 -14.31
CA ALA A 94 -2.39 10.17 -13.29
C ALA A 94 -2.98 10.18 -11.87
N MET A 95 -3.86 11.13 -11.56
CA MET A 95 -4.56 11.15 -10.28
C MET A 95 -5.50 9.94 -10.11
N GLY A 96 -6.12 9.48 -11.21
CA GLY A 96 -6.89 8.23 -11.22
C GLY A 96 -6.02 7.00 -10.91
N ILE A 97 -4.80 6.96 -11.46
CA ILE A 97 -3.81 5.90 -11.18
C ILE A 97 -3.34 5.95 -9.72
N MET A 98 -3.25 7.15 -9.13
CA MET A 98 -2.90 7.27 -7.71
C MET A 98 -3.98 6.72 -6.79
N VAL A 99 -5.25 7.02 -7.10
CA VAL A 99 -6.40 6.46 -6.37
C VAL A 99 -6.42 4.94 -6.52
N SER A 100 -6.27 4.41 -7.73
CA SER A 100 -6.30 2.96 -7.94
C SER A 100 -5.11 2.27 -7.26
N GLY A 101 -3.91 2.84 -7.32
CA GLY A 101 -2.73 2.34 -6.62
C GLY A 101 -2.95 2.27 -5.11
N ALA A 102 -3.48 3.34 -4.50
CA ALA A 102 -3.80 3.36 -3.07
C ALA A 102 -4.86 2.30 -2.69
N LEU A 103 -5.88 2.08 -3.52
CA LEU A 103 -6.90 1.05 -3.29
C LEU A 103 -6.32 -0.36 -3.43
N VAL A 104 -5.46 -0.61 -4.42
CA VAL A 104 -4.79 -1.90 -4.59
C VAL A 104 -3.95 -2.23 -3.36
N VAL A 105 -3.16 -1.27 -2.88
CA VAL A 105 -2.37 -1.43 -1.65
C VAL A 105 -3.27 -1.77 -0.46
N MET A 106 -4.40 -1.05 -0.30
CA MET A 106 -5.36 -1.31 0.78
C MET A 106 -5.92 -2.73 0.74
N ILE A 107 -6.33 -3.21 -0.44
CA ILE A 107 -6.85 -4.57 -0.63
C ILE A 107 -5.77 -5.61 -0.30
N LEU A 108 -4.56 -5.42 -0.79
CA LEU A 108 -3.46 -6.35 -0.58
C LEU A 108 -3.01 -6.39 0.89
N VAL A 109 -2.97 -5.25 1.59
CA VAL A 109 -2.72 -5.19 3.04
C VAL A 109 -3.81 -5.94 3.81
N GLY A 110 -5.07 -5.78 3.43
CA GLY A 110 -6.18 -6.56 3.98
C GLY A 110 -6.01 -8.06 3.74
N ARG A 111 -5.60 -8.44 2.52
CA ARG A 111 -5.35 -9.85 2.16
C ARG A 111 -4.20 -10.45 2.97
N LEU A 112 -3.13 -9.68 3.17
CA LEU A 112 -1.99 -10.03 4.04
C LEU A 112 -2.44 -10.33 5.47
N GLN A 113 -3.29 -9.49 6.04
CA GLN A 113 -3.84 -9.69 7.37
C GLN A 113 -4.75 -10.92 7.44
N GLN A 114 -5.54 -11.18 6.39
CA GLN A 114 -6.36 -12.38 6.30
C GLN A 114 -5.52 -13.66 6.29
N VAL A 115 -4.50 -13.73 5.41
CA VAL A 115 -3.60 -14.90 5.35
C VAL A 115 -2.93 -15.12 6.69
N TRP A 116 -2.48 -14.06 7.35
CA TRP A 116 -1.92 -14.18 8.69
C TRP A 116 -2.93 -14.75 9.69
N SER A 117 -4.14 -14.18 9.76
CA SER A 117 -5.16 -14.56 10.75
C SER A 117 -5.71 -15.97 10.59
N LEU A 118 -5.57 -16.57 9.39
CA LEU A 118 -6.00 -17.94 9.14
C LEU A 118 -4.95 -18.98 9.55
N ASN A 119 -3.67 -18.58 9.61
CA ASN A 119 -2.56 -19.49 9.92
C ASN A 119 -1.99 -19.33 11.32
N VAL A 120 -2.17 -18.16 11.95
CA VAL A 120 -1.59 -17.77 13.24
C VAL A 120 -2.65 -17.14 14.11
#